data_AF-A0A3D2FDX2-F1
#
_entry.id   AF-A0A3D2FDX2-F1
#
_cell.length_a   1.000
_cell.length_b   1.000
_cell.length_c   1.000
_cell.angle_alpha   90.00
_cell.angle_beta   90.00
_cell.angle_gamma   90.00
#
_symmetry.space_group_name_H-M   'P 1'
#
loop_
_entity.id
_entity.type
_entity.pdbx_description
1 polymer ?
#
loop_
_entity_poly.entity_id
_entity_poly.type
_entity_poly.pdbx_seq_one_letter_code
_entity_poly.pdbx_strand_id
1 'polypeptide(L)' 'PLDGTTNFLHGLPHWAVSIALEHKGQIVAGVVFDPAKDEMFVAEKGAGAWMNDTRMRVSGRHKMIDSVFATG' A
#
# COMPACT_ATOMS: atom_id res chain seq x y z
N PRO A 1 5.35 9.46 -7.39
CA PRO A 1 6.09 10.44 -6.58
C PRO A 1 5.32 10.88 -5.33
N LEU A 2 4.02 11.18 -5.44
CA LEU A 2 3.14 11.43 -4.30
C LEU A 2 1.70 11.04 -4.67
N ASP A 3 1.13 10.09 -3.92
CA ASP A 3 -0.27 9.68 -3.93
C ASP A 3 -0.99 10.41 -2.78
N GLY A 4 -2.19 10.94 -3.02
CA GLY A 4 -2.89 11.80 -2.05
C GLY A 4 -2.49 13.28 -2.09
N THR A 5 -2.24 13.86 -3.26
CA THR A 5 -1.83 15.28 -3.42
C THR A 5 -2.75 16.27 -2.71
N THR A 6 -4.07 16.09 -2.81
CA THR A 6 -5.04 16.93 -2.10
C THR A 6 -4.85 16.84 -0.59
N ASN A 7 -4.67 15.63 -0.05
CA ASN A 7 -4.45 15.42 1.38
C ASN A 7 -3.16 16.10 1.84
N PHE A 8 -2.08 15.94 1.09
CA PHE A 8 -0.81 16.63 1.37
C PHE A 8 -0.97 18.15 1.40
N LEU A 9 -1.62 18.74 0.39
CA LEU A 9 -1.85 20.19 0.30
C LEU A 9 -2.71 20.73 1.46
N HIS A 10 -3.63 19.93 1.99
CA HIS A 10 -4.48 20.28 3.13
C HIS A 10 -3.89 19.86 4.49
N GLY A 11 -2.65 19.33 4.52
CA GLY A 11 -1.99 18.92 5.76
C GLY A 11 -2.60 17.66 6.40
N LEU A 12 -3.36 16.86 5.66
CA LEU A 12 -3.92 15.60 6.13
C LEU A 12 -2.87 14.48 6.02
N PRO A 13 -2.65 13.65 7.06
CA PRO A 13 -1.60 12.63 7.10
C PRO A 13 -2.00 11.34 6.36
N HIS A 14 -2.52 11.49 5.14
CA HIS A 14 -2.98 10.40 4.28
C HIS A 14 -2.45 10.58 2.86
N TRP A 15 -1.14 10.36 2.70
CA TRP A 15 -0.44 10.46 1.42
C TRP A 15 0.77 9.53 1.45
N ALA A 16 1.19 9.05 0.29
CA ALA A 16 2.27 8.07 0.19
C ALA A 16 3.11 8.24 -1.08
N VAL A 17 4.30 7.65 -1.09
CA VAL A 17 5.12 7.47 -2.28
C VAL A 17 4.92 6.05 -2.78
N SER A 18 4.62 5.87 -4.06
CA SER A 18 4.46 4.55 -4.70
C SER A 18 5.47 4.35 -5.83
N ILE A 19 6.16 3.22 -5.83
CA ILE A 19 7.16 2.79 -6.82
C ILE A 19 6.91 1.33 -7.16
N ALA A 20 6.94 0.99 -8.45
CA ALA A 20 6.85 -0.39 -8.92
C ALA A 20 7.96 -0.70 -9.94
N LEU A 21 8.44 -1.95 -9.93
CA LEU A 21 9.35 -2.47 -10.93
C LEU A 21 8.58 -3.40 -11.87
N GLU A 22 8.54 -3.04 -13.14
CA GLU A 22 8.04 -3.90 -14.21
C GLU A 22 9.21 -4.60 -14.92
N HIS A 23 9.10 -5.92 -15.07
CA HIS A 23 10.02 -6.71 -15.87
C HIS A 23 9.24 -7.57 -16.86
N LYS A 24 9.46 -7.33 -18.17
CA LYS A 24 8.81 -8.06 -19.27
C LYS A 24 7.28 -8.05 -19.17
N GLY A 25 6.66 -6.90 -18.94
CA GLY A 25 5.20 -6.78 -18.85
C GLY A 25 4.59 -7.24 -17.52
N GLN A 26 5.41 -7.55 -16.51
CA GLN A 26 4.94 -8.03 -15.21
C GLN A 26 5.54 -7.20 -14.07
N ILE A 27 4.69 -6.78 -13.13
CA ILE A 27 5.15 -6.18 -11.88
C ILE A 27 5.84 -7.26 -11.05
N VAL A 28 7.13 -7.08 -10.79
CA VAL A 28 7.95 -8.03 -10.03
C VAL A 28 8.26 -7.53 -8.61
N ALA A 29 8.20 -6.23 -8.38
CA ALA A 29 8.35 -5.62 -7.05
C ALA A 29 7.54 -4.33 -6.94
N GLY A 30 7.15 -3.97 -5.72
CA GLY A 30 6.47 -2.73 -5.40
C GLY A 30 6.74 -2.26 -3.98
N VAL A 31 6.83 -0.94 -3.81
CA VAL A 31 6.98 -0.26 -2.54
C VAL A 31 5.96 0.87 -2.45
N VAL A 32 5.23 0.93 -1.35
CA VAL A 32 4.42 2.08 -0.94
C VAL A 32 4.94 2.56 0.41
N PHE A 33 5.27 3.83 0.53
CA PHE A 33 5.78 4.41 1.77
C PHE A 33 4.89 5.58 2.19
N ASP A 34 4.26 5.50 3.36
CA ASP A 34 3.53 6.60 4.03
C ASP A 34 4.48 7.27 5.03
N PRO A 35 5.06 8.44 4.69
CA PRO A 35 6.04 9.08 5.57
C PRO A 35 5.41 9.74 6.79
N ALA A 36 4.10 10.00 6.77
CA ALA A 36 3.41 10.60 7.90
C ALA A 36 3.24 9.61 9.06
N LYS A 37 3.20 8.31 8.74
CA LYS A 37 3.08 7.21 9.72
C LYS A 37 4.33 6.36 9.87
N ASP A 38 5.35 6.61 9.05
CA ASP A 38 6.55 5.78 8.95
C ASP A 38 6.20 4.31 8.60
N GLU A 39 5.25 4.11 7.67
CA GLU A 39 4.79 2.79 7.23
C GLU A 39 5.34 2.49 5.83
N MET A 40 6.18 1.46 5.72
CA MET A 40 6.73 0.97 4.46
C MET A 40 6.12 -0.38 4.10
N PHE A 41 5.31 -0.38 3.05
CA PHE A 41 4.68 -1.55 2.45
C PHE A 41 5.53 -2.05 1.29
N VAL A 42 6.00 -3.29 1.34
CA VAL A 42 6.86 -3.90 0.31
C VAL A 42 6.27 -5.22 -0.15
N ALA A 43 6.33 -5.47 -1.46
CA ALA A 43 6.01 -6.77 -2.02
C ALA A 43 6.93 -7.12 -3.18
N GLU A 44 7.34 -8.38 -3.24
CA GLU A 44 8.01 -8.97 -4.39
C GLU A 44 7.26 -10.20 -4.86
N LYS A 45 7.27 -10.44 -6.17
CA LYS A 45 6.56 -11.55 -6.78
C LYS A 45 7.07 -12.88 -6.24
N GLY A 46 6.19 -13.60 -5.54
CA GLY A 46 6.49 -14.91 -4.92
C GLY A 46 7.04 -14.84 -3.49
N ALA A 47 7.45 -13.66 -2.99
CA ALA A 47 7.97 -13.49 -1.63
C ALA A 47 6.90 -13.09 -0.60
N GLY A 48 5.74 -12.61 -1.07
CA GLY A 48 4.65 -12.11 -0.23
C GLY A 48 4.72 -10.58 -0.04
N ALA A 49 4.00 -10.09 0.97
CA ALA A 49 3.88 -8.67 1.29
C ALA A 49 4.23 -8.40 2.77
N TRP A 50 4.82 -7.24 3.03
CA TRP A 50 5.39 -6.85 4.32
C TRP A 50 5.08 -5.39 4.63
N MET A 51 4.93 -5.07 5.91
CA MET A 51 4.88 -3.71 6.45
C MET A 51 5.88 -3.63 7.61
N ASN A 52 6.89 -2.75 7.52
CA ASN A 52 7.90 -2.54 8.57
C ASN A 52 8.36 -3.86 9.23
N ASP A 53 8.87 -4.79 8.42
CA ASP A 53 9.33 -6.13 8.83
C ASP A 53 8.26 -7.14 9.28
N THR A 54 6.99 -6.76 9.32
CA THR A 54 5.88 -7.65 9.64
C THR A 54 5.18 -8.16 8.38
N ARG A 55 5.05 -9.48 8.25
CA ARG A 55 4.36 -10.10 7.10
C ARG A 55 2.87 -9.78 7.12
N MET A 56 2.35 -9.32 5.99
CA MET A 56 0.94 -8.98 5.81
C MET A 56 0.15 -10.08 5.09
N ARG A 57 -1.17 -10.04 5.31
CA ARG A 57 -2.17 -10.86 4.61
C ARG A 57 -3.49 -10.10 4.54
N VAL A 58 -4.30 -10.42 3.54
CA VAL A 58 -5.67 -9.90 3.45
C VAL A 58 -6.53 -10.45 4.59
N SER A 59 -7.61 -9.74 4.91
CA SER A 59 -8.59 -10.24 5.88
C SER A 59 -9.32 -11.47 5.33
N GLY A 60 -9.60 -12.46 6.17
CA GLY A 60 -10.39 -13.65 5.80
C GLY A 60 -11.91 -13.45 5.91
N ARG A 61 -12.42 -12.23 5.73
CA ARG A 61 -13.85 -11.94 5.83
C ARG A 61 -14.57 -12.41 4.56
N HIS A 62 -15.66 -13.16 4.74
CA HIS A 62 -16.43 -13.73 3.64
C HIS A 62 -17.87 -13.22 3.57
N LYS A 63 -18.37 -12.59 4.63
CA LYS A 63 -19.71 -12.00 4.68
C LYS A 63 -19.60 -10.50 4.49
N MET A 64 -20.42 -9.96 3.58
CA MET A 64 -20.42 -8.53 3.26
C MET A 64 -20.69 -7.64 4.47
N ILE A 65 -21.58 -8.08 5.37
CA ILE A 65 -21.93 -7.32 6.58
C ILE A 65 -20.77 -7.16 7.57
N ASP A 66 -19.74 -8.01 7.48
CA ASP A 66 -18.55 -7.92 8.33
C ASP A 66 -17.43 -7.07 7.67
N SER A 67 -17.60 -6.69 6.40
CA SER A 67 -16.58 -6.01 5.59
C SER A 67 -16.63 -4.50 5.72
N VAL A 68 -15.46 -3.85 5.58
CA VAL A 68 -15.33 -2.39 5.45
C VAL A 68 -14.85 -2.10 4.03
N PHE A 69 -15.49 -1.12 3.37
CA PHE A 69 -15.15 -0.70 2.02
C PHE A 69 -14.42 0.62 2.06
N ALA A 70 -13.27 0.70 1.39
CA ALA A 70 -12.56 1.95 1.15
C ALA A 70 -12.92 2.45 -0.25
N THR A 71 -13.19 3.74 -0.37
CA THR A 71 -13.39 4.46 -1.64
C THR A 71 -12.58 5.73 -1.59
N GLY A 72 -11.97 6.13 -2.70
CA GLY A 72 -11.19 7.35 -2.83
C GLY A 72 -11.49 8.05 -4.14
#